data_AF-A0A6J4KNT9-F1
#
_entry.id   AF-A0A6J4KNT9-F1
#
_cell.length_a   1.000
_cell.length_b   1.000
_cell.length_c   1.000
_cell.angle_alpha   90.00
_cell.angle_beta   90.00
_cell.angle_gamma   90.00
#
_symmetry.space_group_name_H-M   'P 1'
#
loop_
_entity.id
_entity.type
_entity.pdbx_description
1 polymer ?
#
loop_
_entity_poly.entity_id
_entity_poly.type
_entity_poly.pdbx_seq_one_letter_code
_entity_poly.pdbx_strand_id
1 'polypeptide(L)'
;MQNVTLGLALLSSLLGAVATIAPAHALAPDSPELTDRDLALAPQLTSVKPATALEPSHQSSRREAPQRRELLAQTSPPPEPAPTSIAPVVRILAPQATTIGERSTNLIVQYPAATNVQVTVNQTPIDPAIQTQTQAGADGVTQVWYDIPLRFGENTLTVQPA
;
A
#
# COMPACT_ATOMS: atom_id res chain seq x y z
N MET A 1 15.71 7.29 33.19
CA MET A 1 16.11 8.42 32.32
C MET A 1 17.58 8.20 31.97
N GLN A 2 17.88 7.74 30.76
CA GLN A 2 19.25 7.62 30.25
C GLN A 2 19.35 8.50 29.02
N ASN A 3 20.13 9.57 29.15
CA ASN A 3 20.55 10.42 28.05
C ASN A 3 21.68 9.71 27.30
N VAL A 4 21.57 9.57 25.99
CA VAL A 4 22.71 9.23 25.14
C VAL A 4 22.83 10.29 24.05
N THR A 5 23.82 11.16 24.25
CA THR A 5 24.35 12.11 23.27
C THR A 5 25.31 11.35 22.35
N LEU A 6 25.12 11.40 21.04
CA LEU A 6 26.12 10.91 20.07
C LEU A 6 26.44 11.99 19.05
N GLY A 7 27.74 12.17 18.87
CA GLY A 7 28.39 13.38 18.39
C GLY A 7 28.15 13.72 16.93
N LEU A 8 28.02 15.03 16.71
CA LEU A 8 28.12 15.68 15.41
C LEU A 8 29.59 15.60 14.94
N ALA A 9 29.85 14.94 13.81
CA ALA A 9 31.13 15.04 13.12
C ALA A 9 30.92 15.80 11.80
N LEU A 10 31.26 17.09 11.83
CA LEU A 10 31.48 17.93 10.64
C LEU A 10 32.89 17.67 10.13
N LEU A 11 33.04 17.23 8.89
CA LEU A 11 34.27 17.42 8.13
C LEU A 11 33.92 17.74 6.67
N SER A 12 34.06 19.02 6.37
CA SER A 12 34.09 19.63 5.05
C SER A 12 35.08 18.92 4.13
N SER A 13 34.70 18.74 2.86
CA SER A 13 35.69 18.65 1.79
C SER A 13 35.19 19.34 0.53
N LEU A 14 36.17 19.99 -0.07
CA LEU A 14 36.16 21.15 -0.94
C LEU A 14 36.46 20.68 -2.36
N LEU A 15 36.09 21.51 -3.34
CA LEU A 15 36.78 21.71 -4.62
C LEU A 15 36.41 20.78 -5.82
N GLY A 16 35.72 21.39 -6.79
CA GLY A 16 36.28 21.55 -8.14
C GLY A 16 35.72 20.66 -9.26
N ALA A 17 34.92 21.26 -10.15
CA ALA A 17 35.25 21.38 -11.59
C ALA A 17 34.13 22.15 -12.32
N VAL A 18 34.47 23.33 -12.85
CA VAL A 18 33.68 24.04 -13.86
C VAL A 18 34.08 23.45 -15.22
N ALA A 19 33.11 22.91 -15.96
CA ALA A 19 33.26 22.65 -17.38
C ALA A 19 32.32 23.60 -18.13
N THR A 20 32.88 24.62 -18.75
CA THR A 20 32.27 25.31 -19.89
C THR A 20 32.48 24.47 -21.13
N ILE A 21 31.56 24.52 -22.11
CA ILE A 21 31.76 24.61 -23.57
C ILE A 21 30.37 24.51 -24.24
N ALA A 22 30.01 25.58 -24.97
CA ALA A 22 28.88 25.72 -25.91
C ALA A 22 29.14 24.90 -27.23
N PRO A 23 28.28 24.81 -28.29
CA PRO A 23 27.29 25.78 -28.77
C PRO A 23 25.98 25.19 -29.36
N ALA A 24 25.14 26.11 -29.86
CA ALA A 24 23.90 25.91 -30.58
C ALA A 24 24.01 25.01 -31.82
N HIS A 25 22.96 24.22 -32.07
CA HIS A 25 22.55 23.81 -33.40
C HIS A 25 21.03 23.92 -33.50
N ALA A 26 20.59 24.84 -34.35
CA ALA A 26 19.26 24.85 -34.92
C ALA A 26 19.09 23.58 -35.77
N LEU A 27 17.95 22.91 -35.63
CA LEU A 27 17.31 22.22 -36.74
C LEU A 27 15.84 21.99 -36.35
N ALA A 28 14.97 22.82 -36.91
CA ALA A 28 13.59 22.42 -37.15
C ALA A 28 13.60 21.40 -38.30
N PRO A 29 12.78 20.36 -38.19
CA PRO A 29 12.05 19.90 -39.36
C PRO A 29 10.56 19.76 -39.08
N ASP A 30 9.79 20.41 -39.94
CA ASP A 30 8.60 19.88 -40.63
C ASP A 30 7.73 18.85 -39.91
N SER A 31 6.48 19.28 -39.65
CA SER A 31 5.30 18.41 -39.52
C SER A 31 5.22 17.42 -40.69
N PRO A 32 4.70 16.19 -40.54
CA PRO A 32 3.24 16.01 -40.42
C PRO A 32 2.80 14.73 -39.65
N GLU A 33 1.70 14.79 -38.90
CA GLU A 33 0.65 13.74 -38.92
C GLU A 33 -0.47 14.10 -37.95
N LEU A 34 -1.49 14.77 -38.46
CA LEU A 34 -2.82 14.68 -37.86
C LEU A 34 -3.38 13.31 -38.26
N THR A 35 -3.17 12.32 -37.41
CA THR A 35 -3.96 11.09 -37.45
C THR A 35 -5.37 11.44 -36.98
N ASP A 36 -6.24 11.72 -37.95
CA ASP A 36 -7.69 11.71 -37.80
C ASP A 36 -8.13 10.24 -37.69
N ARG A 37 -8.18 9.75 -36.46
CA ARG A 37 -8.85 8.50 -36.08
C ARG A 37 -9.51 8.76 -34.73
N ASP A 38 -10.81 8.98 -34.72
CA ASP A 38 -11.76 8.10 -34.04
C ASP A 38 -13.18 8.69 -34.17
N LEU A 39 -13.78 8.48 -35.33
CA LEU A 39 -15.22 8.63 -35.51
C LEU A 39 -15.88 7.36 -34.95
N ALA A 40 -16.45 7.51 -33.77
CA ALA A 40 -17.69 6.90 -33.30
C ALA A 40 -17.79 5.36 -33.33
N LEU A 41 -18.07 4.76 -32.17
CA LEU A 41 -19.40 4.21 -31.85
C LEU A 41 -19.34 3.50 -30.48
N ALA A 42 -20.00 4.12 -29.51
CA ALA A 42 -20.32 3.54 -28.21
C ALA A 42 -21.31 2.35 -28.36
N PRO A 43 -21.45 1.49 -27.33
CA PRO A 43 -21.98 0.14 -27.45
C PRO A 43 -23.48 0.07 -27.67
N GLN A 44 -23.91 -0.88 -28.49
CA GLN A 44 -25.30 -1.28 -28.70
C GLN A 44 -25.89 -1.82 -27.39
N LEU A 45 -26.89 -1.12 -26.86
CA LEU A 45 -27.85 -1.59 -25.88
C LEU A 45 -28.56 -2.84 -26.41
N THR A 46 -28.41 -3.97 -25.73
CA THR A 46 -29.36 -5.09 -25.88
C THR A 46 -30.16 -5.24 -24.60
N SER A 47 -31.39 -4.75 -24.67
CA SER A 47 -32.47 -4.93 -23.71
C SER A 47 -33.25 -6.19 -24.05
N VAL A 48 -33.39 -7.13 -23.11
CA VAL A 48 -34.48 -8.13 -22.94
C VAL A 48 -34.13 -8.98 -21.69
N LYS A 49 -34.98 -9.34 -20.71
CA LYS A 49 -36.43 -9.52 -20.61
C LYS A 49 -36.78 -9.78 -19.12
N PRO A 50 -37.89 -9.26 -18.56
CA PRO A 50 -38.41 -9.67 -17.25
C PRO A 50 -39.49 -10.77 -17.37
N ALA A 51 -39.43 -11.78 -16.51
CA ALA A 51 -40.53 -12.72 -16.19
C ALA A 51 -40.21 -13.34 -14.82
N THR A 52 -40.80 -12.88 -13.73
CA THR A 52 -42.12 -13.30 -13.16
C THR A 52 -42.12 -14.74 -12.62
N ALA A 53 -42.12 -14.84 -11.28
CA ALA A 53 -42.89 -15.77 -10.44
C ALA A 53 -42.43 -15.52 -8.98
N LEU A 54 -43.16 -14.81 -8.10
CA LEU A 54 -44.33 -15.26 -7.33
C LEU A 54 -44.19 -16.71 -6.81
N GLU A 55 -43.72 -16.91 -5.58
CA GLU A 55 -44.62 -17.18 -4.44
C GLU A 55 -43.88 -17.26 -3.08
N PRO A 56 -44.55 -16.88 -1.97
CA PRO A 56 -44.09 -17.03 -0.59
C PRO A 56 -44.72 -18.28 0.07
N SER A 57 -44.12 -18.81 1.14
CA SER A 57 -44.90 -19.37 2.26
C SER A 57 -44.04 -19.74 3.46
N HIS A 58 -44.49 -19.18 4.60
CA HIS A 58 -44.05 -19.44 5.94
C HIS A 58 -44.53 -20.83 6.37
N GLN A 59 -43.72 -21.61 7.09
CA GLN A 59 -44.24 -22.69 7.92
C GLN A 59 -43.60 -22.68 9.30
N SER A 60 -44.26 -21.96 10.20
CA SER A 60 -44.19 -22.21 11.64
C SER A 60 -44.92 -23.52 11.96
N SER A 61 -44.26 -24.42 12.66
CA SER A 61 -44.87 -25.48 13.49
C SER A 61 -43.81 -25.88 14.52
N ARG A 62 -43.83 -25.31 15.73
CA ARG A 62 -44.67 -25.72 16.88
C ARG A 62 -44.41 -27.17 17.29
N ARG A 63 -43.69 -27.34 18.41
CA ARG A 63 -44.16 -28.11 19.58
C ARG A 63 -43.28 -27.89 20.81
N GLU A 64 -43.97 -27.76 21.94
CA GLU A 64 -43.52 -27.53 23.31
C GLU A 64 -42.69 -28.70 23.91
N ALA A 65 -41.69 -28.32 24.72
CA ALA A 65 -41.20 -28.76 26.06
C ALA A 65 -41.69 -30.08 26.73
N PRO A 66 -41.19 -30.50 27.93
CA PRO A 66 -40.01 -30.12 28.72
C PRO A 66 -39.17 -31.34 29.22
N GLN A 67 -37.90 -31.16 29.61
CA GLN A 67 -37.33 -32.04 30.65
C GLN A 67 -36.33 -31.31 31.54
N ARG A 68 -36.58 -31.50 32.84
CA ARG A 68 -36.06 -30.76 33.97
C ARG A 68 -35.09 -31.70 34.70
N ARG A 69 -33.96 -31.12 35.11
CA ARG A 69 -33.08 -31.44 36.26
C ARG A 69 -31.70 -32.04 35.92
N GLU A 70 -30.78 -31.59 36.77
CA GLU A 70 -29.47 -32.15 37.14
C GLU A 70 -28.28 -31.73 36.27
N LEU A 71 -27.57 -30.67 36.68
CA LEU A 71 -26.38 -30.82 37.52
C LEU A 71 -25.85 -29.43 37.92
N LEU A 72 -25.57 -29.24 39.20
CA LEU A 72 -24.71 -28.17 39.67
C LEU A 72 -23.31 -28.38 39.06
N ALA A 73 -23.00 -27.69 37.98
CA ALA A 73 -21.64 -27.54 37.49
C ALA A 73 -21.28 -26.06 37.59
N GLN A 74 -20.29 -25.78 38.43
CA GLN A 74 -19.64 -24.49 38.60
C GLN A 74 -19.28 -23.93 37.22
N THR A 75 -20.05 -22.95 36.74
CA THR A 75 -19.62 -22.13 35.61
C THR A 75 -18.67 -21.09 36.17
N SER A 76 -17.37 -21.41 36.18
CA SER A 76 -16.34 -20.38 36.18
C SER A 76 -16.74 -19.31 35.16
N PRO A 77 -16.57 -18.01 35.46
CA PRO A 77 -16.80 -16.99 34.46
C PRO A 77 -15.99 -17.36 33.20
N PRO A 78 -16.57 -17.22 32.00
CA PRO A 78 -15.82 -17.45 30.77
C PRO A 78 -14.52 -16.64 30.86
N PRO A 79 -13.36 -17.20 30.47
CA PRO A 79 -12.13 -16.44 30.44
C PRO A 79 -12.38 -15.21 29.57
N GLU A 80 -12.34 -14.04 30.23
CA GLU A 80 -12.39 -12.75 29.56
C GLU A 80 -11.32 -12.79 28.48
N PRO A 81 -11.64 -12.53 27.20
CA PRO A 81 -10.64 -12.55 26.15
C PRO A 81 -9.61 -11.50 26.52
N ALA A 82 -8.43 -11.94 26.93
CA ALA A 82 -7.28 -11.06 27.12
C ALA A 82 -7.17 -10.21 25.85
N PRO A 83 -6.97 -8.88 25.97
CA PRO A 83 -6.79 -8.05 24.79
C PRO A 83 -5.66 -8.67 23.99
N THR A 84 -5.99 -9.17 22.80
CA THR A 84 -4.98 -9.65 21.85
C THR A 84 -4.17 -8.42 21.52
N SER A 85 -3.02 -8.27 22.18
CA SER A 85 -2.06 -7.21 21.90
C SER A 85 -1.68 -7.38 20.45
N ILE A 86 -2.26 -6.54 19.60
CA ILE A 86 -1.98 -6.50 18.17
C ILE A 86 -0.54 -6.02 18.10
N ALA A 87 0.40 -6.96 17.98
CA ALA A 87 1.80 -6.62 17.84
C ALA A 87 1.92 -5.59 16.71
N PRO A 88 2.71 -4.52 16.89
CA PRO A 88 2.69 -3.41 15.96
C PRO A 88 3.31 -3.91 14.64
N VAL A 89 2.45 -4.11 13.64
CA VAL A 89 2.81 -4.74 12.37
C VAL A 89 3.32 -3.68 11.39
N VAL A 90 4.35 -4.03 10.62
CA VAL A 90 4.80 -3.23 9.48
C VAL A 90 3.71 -3.27 8.41
N ARG A 91 3.28 -2.10 7.92
CA ARG A 91 2.19 -1.98 6.95
C ARG A 91 2.56 -1.08 5.78
N ILE A 92 2.21 -1.49 4.57
CA ILE A 92 2.25 -0.65 3.37
C ILE A 92 0.93 0.11 3.29
N LEU A 93 0.99 1.43 3.23
CA LEU A 93 -0.16 2.33 3.10
C LEU A 93 -0.42 2.73 1.64
N ALA A 94 0.63 2.85 0.85
CA ALA A 94 0.58 3.12 -0.59
C ALA A 94 1.85 2.54 -1.27
N PRO A 95 1.80 2.17 -2.57
CA PRO A 95 0.62 2.17 -3.43
C PRO A 95 -0.36 1.04 -3.03
N GLN A 96 -1.62 1.15 -3.48
CA GLN A 96 -2.51 0.00 -3.45
C GLN A 96 -2.12 -0.97 -4.57
N ALA A 97 -2.39 -2.26 -4.41
CA ALA A 97 -1.90 -3.33 -5.28
C ALA A 97 -2.33 -3.23 -6.77
N THR A 98 -3.17 -2.26 -7.13
CA THR A 98 -3.77 -2.09 -8.46
C THR A 98 -3.37 -0.79 -9.17
N THR A 99 -2.23 -0.17 -8.84
CA THR A 99 -1.73 1.00 -9.60
C THR A 99 -1.19 0.56 -10.96
N ILE A 100 -1.93 0.86 -12.04
CA ILE A 100 -1.58 0.48 -13.42
C ILE A 100 -1.03 1.70 -14.17
N GLY A 101 0.13 1.56 -14.81
CA GLY A 101 0.61 2.46 -15.87
C GLY A 101 1.81 3.36 -15.53
N GLU A 102 2.30 3.35 -14.30
CA GLU A 102 3.44 4.20 -13.89
C GLU A 102 4.79 3.47 -14.02
N ARG A 103 5.84 4.22 -14.38
CA ARG A 103 7.24 3.72 -14.43
C ARG A 103 7.95 3.84 -13.08
N SER A 104 7.37 4.57 -12.14
CA SER A 104 7.82 4.71 -10.78
C SER A 104 6.63 4.66 -9.83
N THR A 105 6.87 4.53 -8.54
CA THR A 105 5.80 4.65 -7.54
C THR A 105 6.33 5.20 -6.23
N ASN A 106 5.44 5.82 -5.47
CA ASN A 106 5.73 6.28 -4.11
C ASN A 106 5.28 5.21 -3.12
N LEU A 107 6.20 4.69 -2.33
CA LEU A 107 5.91 3.73 -1.27
C LEU A 107 5.76 4.47 0.05
N ILE A 108 4.64 4.27 0.73
CA ILE A 108 4.39 4.78 2.08
C ILE A 108 4.28 3.58 3.00
N VAL A 109 5.12 3.50 4.02
CA VAL A 109 5.12 2.42 5.03
C VAL A 109 4.92 3.03 6.39
N GLN A 110 4.17 2.34 7.23
CA GLN A 110 4.12 2.62 8.66
C GLN A 110 4.60 1.41 9.47
N TYR A 111 5.43 1.67 10.46
CA TYR A 111 6.08 0.63 11.28
C TYR A 111 6.34 1.13 12.72
N PRO A 112 6.62 0.23 13.68
CA PRO A 112 6.89 0.62 15.07
C PRO A 112 8.19 1.43 15.18
N ALA A 113 8.25 2.41 16.08
CA ALA A 113 9.43 3.29 16.21
C ALA A 113 10.74 2.57 16.64
N ALA A 114 10.63 1.36 17.21
CA ALA A 114 11.77 0.53 17.59
C ALA A 114 12.23 -0.43 16.47
N THR A 115 11.67 -0.32 15.27
CA THR A 115 11.92 -1.23 14.15
C THR A 115 12.60 -0.50 13.01
N ASN A 116 13.59 -1.15 12.38
CA ASN A 116 14.09 -0.75 11.06
C ASN A 116 13.41 -1.60 9.99
N VAL A 117 13.25 -1.06 8.78
CA VAL A 117 12.62 -1.77 7.68
C VAL A 117 13.54 -1.84 6.46
N GLN A 118 13.49 -2.97 5.77
CA GLN A 118 14.10 -3.17 4.46
C GLN A 118 13.01 -3.22 3.41
N VAL A 119 13.22 -2.49 2.31
CA VAL A 119 12.32 -2.44 1.17
C VAL A 119 12.99 -3.11 -0.03
N THR A 120 12.24 -3.97 -0.73
CA THR A 120 12.68 -4.58 -1.98
C THR A 120 11.63 -4.41 -3.07
N VAL A 121 12.10 -4.28 -4.31
CA VAL A 121 11.31 -4.34 -5.54
C VAL A 121 11.74 -5.59 -6.30
N ASN A 122 10.82 -6.50 -6.56
CA ASN A 122 11.12 -7.77 -7.23
C ASN A 122 12.31 -8.49 -6.56
N GLN A 123 12.27 -8.57 -5.22
CA GLN A 123 13.31 -9.19 -4.36
C GLN A 123 14.68 -8.49 -4.37
N THR A 124 14.81 -7.37 -5.08
CA THR A 124 16.04 -6.56 -5.10
C THR A 124 15.89 -5.38 -4.12
N PRO A 125 16.85 -5.15 -3.20
CA PRO A 125 16.85 -3.95 -2.35
C PRO A 125 16.76 -2.68 -3.18
N ILE A 126 15.99 -1.71 -2.71
CA ILE A 126 15.90 -0.40 -3.36
C ILE A 126 17.23 0.36 -3.22
N ASP A 127 17.49 1.28 -4.14
CA ASP A 127 18.68 2.13 -4.10
C ASP A 127 18.66 3.05 -2.86
N PRO A 128 19.71 3.06 -2.02
CA PRO A 128 19.77 3.94 -0.85
C PRO A 128 19.81 5.44 -1.21
N ALA A 129 20.08 5.80 -2.47
CA ALA A 129 20.02 7.18 -2.96
C ALA A 129 18.60 7.67 -3.26
N ILE A 130 17.58 6.79 -3.21
CA ILE A 130 16.18 7.19 -3.36
C ILE A 130 15.80 8.21 -2.28
N GLN A 131 15.10 9.26 -2.69
CA GLN A 131 14.61 10.29 -1.77
C GLN A 131 13.63 9.68 -0.77
N THR A 132 13.86 9.97 0.50
CA THR A 132 13.01 9.49 1.59
C THR A 132 12.59 10.60 2.53
N GLN A 133 11.40 10.45 3.11
CA GLN A 133 10.90 11.31 4.17
C GLN A 133 10.39 10.44 5.32
N THR A 134 10.82 10.76 6.54
CA THR A 134 10.41 10.04 7.74
C THR A 134 9.70 10.97 8.70
N GLN A 135 8.55 10.54 9.19
CA GLN A 135 7.73 11.27 10.16
C GLN A 135 7.39 10.35 11.34
N ALA A 136 7.78 10.76 12.55
CA ALA A 136 7.32 10.09 13.77
C ALA A 136 5.90 10.56 14.14
N GLY A 137 5.05 9.62 14.54
CA GLY A 137 3.70 9.86 15.04
C GLY A 137 3.41 9.05 16.31
N ALA A 138 2.24 9.24 16.90
CA ALA A 138 1.83 8.53 18.11
C ALA A 138 1.76 7.00 17.89
N ASP A 139 1.37 6.58 16.68
CA ASP A 139 1.15 5.18 16.32
C ASP A 139 2.37 4.50 15.67
N GLY A 140 3.53 5.16 15.67
CA GLY A 140 4.77 4.66 15.08
C GLY A 140 5.45 5.63 14.12
N VAL A 141 6.26 5.11 13.22
CA VAL A 141 6.99 5.86 12.20
C VAL A 141 6.32 5.63 10.86
N THR A 142 6.07 6.72 10.14
CA THR A 142 5.66 6.70 8.73
C THR A 142 6.86 7.12 7.89
N GLN A 143 7.21 6.31 6.91
CA GLN A 143 8.30 6.60 5.97
C GLN A 143 7.78 6.53 4.54
N VAL A 144 8.21 7.50 3.75
CA VAL A 144 7.90 7.63 2.33
C VAL A 144 9.18 7.46 1.53
N TRP A 145 9.13 6.63 0.49
CA TRP A 145 10.15 6.53 -0.56
C TRP A 145 9.54 7.03 -1.86
N TYR A 146 10.19 8.01 -2.49
CA TYR A 146 9.69 8.65 -3.69
C TYR A 146 10.29 8.04 -4.96
N ASP A 147 9.51 8.00 -6.03
CA ASP A 147 9.99 7.65 -7.37
C ASP A 147 10.73 6.30 -7.46
N ILE A 148 10.27 5.29 -6.71
CA ILE A 148 10.85 3.95 -6.78
C ILE A 148 10.66 3.41 -8.19
N PRO A 149 11.74 3.07 -8.93
CA PRO A 149 11.63 2.62 -10.31
C PRO A 149 10.96 1.26 -10.41
N LEU A 150 10.01 1.15 -11.33
CA LEU A 150 9.29 -0.07 -11.65
C LEU A 150 9.71 -0.60 -13.04
N ARG A 151 9.64 -1.92 -13.21
CA ARG A 151 9.86 -2.55 -14.51
C ARG A 151 8.53 -2.72 -15.26
N PHE A 152 8.59 -2.92 -16.57
CA PHE A 152 7.39 -3.30 -17.32
C PHE A 152 6.86 -4.66 -16.83
N GLY A 153 5.54 -4.74 -16.68
CA GLY A 153 4.85 -5.93 -16.16
C GLY A 153 4.52 -5.81 -14.68
N GLU A 154 4.38 -6.96 -14.03
CA GLU A 154 4.08 -7.04 -12.60
C GLU A 154 5.32 -6.70 -11.77
N ASN A 155 5.13 -5.88 -10.73
CA ASN A 155 6.18 -5.58 -9.75
C ASN A 155 5.68 -5.95 -8.36
N THR A 156 6.52 -6.64 -7.60
CA THR A 156 6.25 -6.96 -6.19
C THR A 156 7.08 -6.04 -5.29
N LEU A 157 6.40 -5.24 -4.48
CA LEU A 157 7.00 -4.47 -3.39
C LEU A 157 6.91 -5.29 -2.11
N THR A 158 8.03 -5.47 -1.42
CA THR A 158 8.07 -6.17 -0.13
C THR A 158 8.75 -5.31 0.91
N VAL A 159 8.14 -5.24 2.09
CA VAL A 159 8.68 -4.53 3.24
C VAL A 159 8.75 -5.50 4.41
N GLN A 160 9.93 -5.62 5.01
CA GLN A 160 10.18 -6.51 6.13
C GLN A 160 11.01 -5.82 7.22
N PRO A 161 10.88 -6.20 8.49
CA PRO A 161 11.81 -5.79 9.53
C PRO A 161 13.25 -6.17 9.14
N ALA A 162 14.20 -5.25 9.36
CA ALA A 162 15.62 -5.44 9.11
C ALA A 162 16.37 -5.93 10.36
#